data_AF-T1GPP9-F1
#
_entry.id   AF-T1GPP9-F1
#
_cell.length_a   1.000
_cell.length_b   1.000
_cell.length_c   1.000
_cell.angle_alpha   90.00
_cell.angle_beta   90.00
_cell.angle_gamma   90.00
#
_symmetry.space_group_name_H-M   'P 1'
#
loop_
_entity.id
_entity.type
_entity.pdbx_description
1 polymer ?
#
loop_
_entity_poly.entity_id
_entity_poly.type
_entity_poly.pdbx_seq_one_letter_code
_entity_poly.pdbx_strand_id
1 'polypeptide(L)'
;MASVFVYMPYTDWRLRANAICSIEEALKQSDNLLKILPCLDTLLRTLLSSERNMEVAEDKRRVITNLISRLPLDNLEDRTVQILTGLCRQGGPGSNRVSKALMQRLPPAVIVLKLTSDEFLHAKSSRFRENALQMVMYALMTFPSTCFDTTTCVTQVTYAALDRKKRIRQAALAVIAILGQVTSPKWYWT
;
A
#
# COMPACT_ATOMS: atom_id res chain seq x y z
N MET A 1 -30.77 -18.98 0.87
CA MET A 1 -29.60 -18.13 0.53
C MET A 1 -29.30 -17.04 1.58
N ALA A 2 -29.80 -17.15 2.83
CA ALA A 2 -29.60 -16.14 3.89
C ALA A 2 -29.05 -16.74 5.21
N SER A 3 -28.43 -17.92 5.17
CA SER A 3 -28.08 -18.68 6.39
C SER A 3 -26.61 -19.08 6.51
N VAL A 4 -25.70 -18.48 5.73
CA VAL A 4 -24.25 -18.76 5.82
C VAL A 4 -23.50 -17.74 6.71
N PHE A 5 -24.18 -16.70 7.19
CA PHE A 5 -23.55 -15.63 7.99
C PHE A 5 -23.68 -15.79 9.52
N VAL A 6 -24.22 -16.92 10.02
CA VAL A 6 -24.55 -17.08 11.44
C VAL A 6 -23.68 -18.19 12.06
N TYR A 7 -22.60 -17.74 12.73
CA TYR A 7 -21.88 -18.43 13.81
C TYR A 7 -21.16 -19.77 13.53
N MET A 8 -19.92 -19.73 13.02
CA MET A 8 -18.81 -20.65 13.36
C MET A 8 -17.47 -20.12 12.79
N PRO A 9 -16.33 -20.34 13.46
CA PRO A 9 -15.65 -19.32 14.26
C PRO A 9 -14.72 -18.40 13.43
N TYR A 10 -14.86 -17.09 13.67
CA TYR A 10 -13.90 -16.05 13.28
C TYR A 10 -12.47 -16.26 13.86
N THR A 11 -12.23 -17.31 14.66
CA THR A 11 -10.93 -17.60 15.29
C THR A 11 -10.04 -18.53 14.47
N ASP A 12 -10.59 -19.54 13.77
CA ASP A 12 -9.74 -20.49 13.05
C ASP A 12 -9.15 -19.84 11.79
N TRP A 13 -7.84 -19.64 11.82
CA TRP A 13 -7.09 -19.02 10.74
C TRP A 13 -7.04 -19.92 9.50
N ARG A 14 -7.18 -21.25 9.65
CA ARG A 14 -7.17 -22.19 8.52
C ARG A 14 -8.39 -22.03 7.65
N LEU A 15 -9.57 -21.84 8.26
CA LEU A 15 -10.80 -21.55 7.53
C LEU A 15 -10.69 -20.23 6.76
N ARG A 16 -10.07 -19.21 7.39
CA ARG A 16 -9.80 -17.94 6.70
C ARG A 16 -8.83 -18.12 5.54
N ALA A 17 -7.74 -18.85 5.73
CA ALA A 17 -6.78 -19.16 4.66
C ALA A 17 -7.47 -19.86 3.49
N ASN A 18 -8.23 -20.93 3.77
CA ASN A 18 -8.98 -21.67 2.75
C ASN A 18 -9.97 -20.77 1.98
N ALA A 19 -10.67 -19.86 2.69
CA ALA A 19 -11.57 -18.91 2.05
C ALA A 19 -10.83 -17.93 1.12
N ILE A 20 -9.67 -17.42 1.55
CA ILE A 20 -8.84 -16.53 0.72
C ILE A 20 -8.29 -17.27 -0.50
N CYS A 21 -7.80 -18.50 -0.34
CA CYS A 21 -7.37 -19.34 -1.48
C CYS A 21 -8.52 -19.62 -2.45
N SER A 22 -9.73 -19.89 -1.94
CA SER A 22 -10.92 -20.10 -2.79
C SER A 22 -11.28 -18.85 -3.59
N ILE A 23 -11.17 -17.67 -2.96
CA ILE A 23 -11.36 -16.37 -3.62
C ILE A 23 -10.29 -16.18 -4.71
N GLU A 24 -9.02 -16.47 -4.39
CA GLU A 24 -7.92 -16.37 -5.36
C GLU A 24 -8.17 -17.24 -6.59
N GLU A 25 -8.56 -18.50 -6.39
CA GLU A 25 -8.83 -19.46 -7.46
C GLU A 25 -10.00 -18.99 -8.32
N ALA A 26 -11.11 -18.57 -7.70
CA ALA A 26 -12.27 -18.04 -8.42
C ALA A 26 -11.89 -16.81 -9.26
N LEU A 27 -11.02 -15.95 -8.73
CA LEU A 27 -10.57 -14.75 -9.42
C LEU A 27 -9.57 -15.02 -10.55
N LYS A 28 -9.05 -16.23 -10.74
CA LYS A 28 -8.17 -16.54 -11.88
C LYS A 28 -8.90 -16.40 -13.22
N GLN A 29 -10.20 -16.68 -13.25
CA GLN A 29 -11.04 -16.54 -14.44
C GLN A 29 -11.45 -15.08 -14.66
N SER A 30 -11.16 -14.53 -15.85
CA SER A 30 -11.45 -13.13 -16.19
C SER A 30 -12.93 -12.76 -16.06
N ASP A 31 -13.84 -13.68 -16.40
CA ASP A 31 -15.30 -13.46 -16.27
C ASP A 31 -15.72 -13.20 -14.82
N ASN A 32 -15.04 -13.81 -13.85
CA ASN A 32 -15.33 -13.60 -12.44
C ASN A 32 -14.80 -12.25 -11.95
N LEU A 33 -13.77 -11.70 -12.58
CA LEU A 33 -13.28 -10.36 -12.28
C LEU A 33 -14.33 -9.29 -12.65
N LEU A 34 -15.01 -9.42 -13.78
CA LEU A 34 -16.08 -8.49 -14.16
C LEU A 34 -17.26 -8.56 -13.19
N LYS A 35 -17.61 -9.77 -12.73
CA LYS A 35 -18.69 -9.99 -11.76
C LYS A 35 -18.38 -9.42 -10.38
N ILE A 36 -17.11 -9.27 -10.01
CA ILE A 36 -16.72 -8.74 -8.70
C ILE A 36 -16.63 -7.21 -8.65
N LEU A 37 -16.61 -6.52 -9.80
CA LEU A 37 -16.52 -5.05 -9.84
C LEU A 37 -17.58 -4.35 -8.97
N PRO A 38 -18.86 -4.76 -8.94
CA PRO A 38 -19.88 -4.12 -8.11
C PRO A 38 -19.64 -4.25 -6.60
N CYS A 39 -18.86 -5.25 -6.16
CA CYS A 39 -18.54 -5.48 -4.75
C CYS A 39 -17.05 -5.35 -4.43
N LEU A 40 -16.27 -4.78 -5.35
CA LEU A 40 -14.81 -4.68 -5.26
C LEU A 40 -14.38 -3.92 -3.99
N ASP A 41 -15.06 -2.84 -3.64
CA ASP A 41 -14.72 -2.04 -2.46
C ASP A 41 -14.88 -2.85 -1.15
N THR A 42 -15.89 -3.72 -1.09
CA THR A 42 -16.14 -4.62 0.05
C THR A 42 -15.08 -5.71 0.12
N LEU A 43 -14.70 -6.28 -1.03
CA LEU A 43 -13.61 -7.25 -1.11
C LEU A 43 -12.29 -6.62 -0.65
N LEU A 44 -11.93 -5.45 -1.21
CA LEU A 44 -10.72 -4.73 -0.84
C LEU A 44 -10.71 -4.40 0.66
N ARG A 45 -11.84 -3.97 1.23
CA ARG A 45 -11.96 -3.75 2.69
C ARG A 45 -11.66 -5.01 3.50
N THR A 46 -12.09 -6.17 3.03
CA THR A 46 -11.85 -7.47 3.69
C THR A 46 -10.40 -7.92 3.57
N LEU A 47 -9.79 -7.74 2.40
CA LEU A 47 -8.39 -8.10 2.14
C LEU A 47 -7.42 -7.14 2.84
N LEU A 48 -7.77 -5.85 2.94
CA LEU A 48 -6.95 -4.82 3.58
C LEU A 48 -7.19 -4.71 5.09
N SER A 49 -8.10 -5.51 5.65
CA SER A 49 -8.30 -5.57 7.10
C SER A 49 -7.04 -6.08 7.81
N SER A 50 -6.84 -5.69 9.06
CA SER A 50 -5.77 -6.28 9.89
C SER A 50 -6.01 -7.78 10.07
N GLU A 51 -4.92 -8.55 10.06
CA GLU A 51 -4.92 -9.98 10.30
C GLU A 51 -3.76 -10.32 11.24
N ARG A 52 -4.00 -11.24 12.18
CA ARG A 52 -3.01 -11.62 13.20
C ARG A 52 -2.15 -12.79 12.73
N ASN A 53 -2.74 -13.69 11.93
CA ASN A 53 -2.00 -14.81 11.38
C ASN A 53 -1.21 -14.36 10.13
N MET A 54 0.09 -14.61 10.12
CA MET A 54 0.97 -14.13 9.05
C MET A 54 0.71 -14.80 7.70
N GLU A 55 0.31 -16.07 7.69
CA GLU A 55 0.00 -16.83 6.48
C GLU A 55 -1.25 -16.25 5.80
N VAL A 56 -2.34 -16.09 6.57
CA VAL A 56 -3.57 -15.46 6.07
C VAL A 56 -3.30 -14.02 5.60
N ALA A 57 -2.47 -13.27 6.32
CA ALA A 57 -2.10 -11.92 5.91
C ALA A 57 -1.35 -11.90 4.57
N GLU A 58 -0.48 -12.87 4.32
CA GLU A 58 0.26 -12.97 3.07
C GLU A 58 -0.63 -13.42 1.91
N ASP A 59 -1.53 -14.38 2.14
CA ASP A 59 -2.48 -14.79 1.11
C ASP A 59 -3.42 -13.64 0.72
N LYS A 60 -3.87 -12.83 1.69
CA LYS A 60 -4.62 -11.60 1.39
C LYS A 60 -3.82 -10.66 0.49
N ARG A 61 -2.53 -10.45 0.76
CA ARG A 61 -1.67 -9.58 -0.06
C ARG A 61 -1.44 -10.15 -1.45
N ARG A 62 -1.33 -11.47 -1.59
CA ARG A 62 -1.24 -12.16 -2.87
C ARG A 62 -2.48 -11.90 -3.72
N VAL A 63 -3.67 -12.06 -3.14
CA VAL A 63 -4.94 -11.76 -3.81
C VAL A 63 -5.01 -10.28 -4.21
N ILE A 64 -4.65 -9.34 -3.32
CA ILE A 64 -4.62 -7.90 -3.66
C ILE A 64 -3.66 -7.63 -4.82
N THR A 65 -2.47 -8.23 -4.81
CA THR A 65 -1.47 -8.06 -5.87
C THR A 65 -2.01 -8.58 -7.22
N ASN A 66 -2.67 -9.74 -7.21
CA ASN A 66 -3.31 -10.32 -8.39
C ASN A 66 -4.50 -9.50 -8.90
N LEU A 67 -5.20 -8.79 -8.01
CA LEU A 67 -6.25 -7.85 -8.41
C LEU A 67 -5.64 -6.62 -9.08
N ILE A 68 -4.65 -5.99 -8.44
CA ILE A 68 -3.95 -4.80 -8.96
C ILE A 68 -3.39 -5.06 -10.37
N SER A 69 -2.81 -6.24 -10.62
CA SER A 69 -2.21 -6.57 -11.92
C SER A 69 -3.22 -6.75 -13.05
N ARG A 70 -4.50 -7.00 -12.75
CA ARG A 70 -5.51 -7.38 -13.75
C ARG A 70 -6.71 -6.45 -13.83
N LEU A 71 -6.96 -5.64 -12.80
CA LEU A 71 -8.04 -4.65 -12.84
C LEU A 71 -7.78 -3.60 -13.93
N PRO A 72 -8.85 -3.11 -14.60
CA PRO A 72 -8.75 -1.93 -15.47
C PRO A 72 -8.15 -0.74 -14.73
N LEU A 73 -7.44 0.14 -15.46
CA LEU A 73 -6.74 1.27 -14.85
C LEU A 73 -7.69 2.23 -14.14
N ASP A 74 -8.82 2.59 -14.77
CA ASP A 74 -9.85 3.45 -14.17
C ASP A 74 -10.34 2.89 -12.83
N ASN A 75 -10.61 1.59 -12.79
CA ASN A 75 -11.01 0.93 -11.55
C ASN A 75 -9.92 0.99 -10.48
N LEU A 76 -8.64 0.91 -10.87
CA LEU A 76 -7.53 0.96 -9.94
C LEU A 76 -7.28 2.38 -9.41
N GLU A 77 -7.39 3.39 -10.27
CA GLU A 77 -7.27 4.81 -9.91
C GLU A 77 -8.32 5.19 -8.85
N ASP A 78 -9.59 4.86 -9.11
CA ASP A 78 -10.72 5.10 -8.20
C ASP A 78 -10.50 4.56 -6.76
N ARG A 79 -9.83 3.41 -6.64
CA ARG A 79 -9.61 2.72 -5.35
C ARG A 79 -8.22 2.94 -4.77
N THR A 80 -7.38 3.76 -5.40
CA THR A 80 -6.01 4.00 -4.95
C THR A 80 -5.96 4.47 -3.50
N VAL A 81 -6.83 5.40 -3.10
CA VAL A 81 -6.86 5.91 -1.71
C VAL A 81 -7.26 4.82 -0.72
N GLN A 82 -8.23 3.97 -1.07
CA GLN A 82 -8.66 2.84 -0.24
C GLN A 82 -7.50 1.85 -0.04
N ILE A 83 -6.81 1.50 -1.13
CA ILE A 83 -5.67 0.57 -1.13
C ILE A 83 -4.55 1.13 -0.26
N LEU A 84 -4.08 2.35 -0.53
CA LEU A 84 -2.98 2.97 0.22
C LEU A 84 -3.30 3.13 1.70
N THR A 85 -4.54 3.50 2.04
CA THR A 85 -4.99 3.58 3.44
C THR A 85 -4.95 2.21 4.11
N GLY A 86 -5.41 1.17 3.43
CA GLY A 86 -5.34 -0.21 3.93
C GLY A 86 -3.91 -0.67 4.17
N LEU A 87 -3.03 -0.45 3.18
CA LEU A 87 -1.62 -0.81 3.27
C LEU A 87 -0.89 -0.04 4.38
N CYS A 88 -1.17 1.25 4.56
CA CYS A 88 -0.60 2.04 5.66
C CYS A 88 -1.11 1.61 7.04
N ARG A 89 -2.31 1.01 7.14
CA ARG A 89 -2.80 0.41 8.39
C ARG A 89 -2.11 -0.92 8.69
N GLN A 90 -1.86 -1.74 7.67
CA GLN A 90 -1.17 -3.02 7.81
C GLN A 90 0.34 -2.82 8.10
N GLY A 91 1.00 -1.99 7.31
CA GLY A 91 2.43 -1.71 7.39
C GLY A 91 3.32 -2.90 7.00
N GLY A 92 4.62 -2.72 7.20
CA GLY A 92 5.63 -3.77 7.01
C GLY A 92 5.96 -4.11 5.54
N PRO A 93 6.93 -5.02 5.33
CA PRO A 93 7.49 -5.30 4.00
C PRO A 93 6.47 -5.83 2.99
N GLY A 94 5.50 -6.62 3.43
CA GLY A 94 4.44 -7.14 2.57
C GLY A 94 3.60 -6.00 1.96
N SER A 95 3.28 -4.98 2.74
CA SER A 95 2.51 -3.82 2.25
C SER A 95 3.31 -3.02 1.22
N ASN A 96 4.63 -2.91 1.39
CA ASN A 96 5.51 -2.26 0.42
C ASN A 96 5.55 -3.02 -0.91
N ARG A 97 5.55 -4.37 -0.88
CA ARG A 97 5.48 -5.19 -2.11
C ARG A 97 4.17 -5.00 -2.86
N VAL A 98 3.04 -4.93 -2.15
CA VAL A 98 1.73 -4.63 -2.77
C VAL A 98 1.73 -3.21 -3.35
N SER A 99 2.27 -2.24 -2.63
CA SER A 99 2.43 -0.87 -3.13
C SER A 99 3.33 -0.81 -4.37
N LYS A 100 4.35 -1.65 -4.48
CA LYS A 100 5.18 -1.76 -5.69
C LYS A 100 4.34 -2.20 -6.88
N ALA A 101 3.52 -3.23 -6.71
CA ALA A 101 2.64 -3.71 -7.76
C ALA A 101 1.67 -2.60 -8.22
N LEU A 102 1.18 -1.78 -7.28
CA LEU A 102 0.36 -0.61 -7.60
C LEU A 102 1.15 0.43 -8.42
N MET A 103 2.37 0.76 -7.99
CA MET A 103 3.28 1.70 -8.69
C MET A 103 3.83 1.18 -10.03
N GLN A 104 3.65 -0.12 -10.33
CA GLN A 104 3.94 -0.69 -11.65
C GLN A 104 2.76 -0.52 -12.63
N ARG A 105 1.55 -0.30 -12.11
CA ARG A 105 0.32 -0.09 -12.89
C ARG A 105 -0.03 1.39 -12.98
N LEU A 106 0.25 2.17 -11.94
CA LEU A 106 0.02 3.61 -11.85
C LEU A 106 1.34 4.36 -11.67
N PRO A 107 1.46 5.62 -12.13
CA PRO A 107 2.71 6.37 -12.01
C PRO A 107 3.21 6.45 -10.55
N PRO A 108 4.47 6.05 -10.25
CA PRO A 108 5.03 6.12 -8.90
C PRO A 108 4.95 7.52 -8.27
N ALA A 109 5.11 8.57 -9.07
CA ALA A 109 4.94 9.96 -8.66
C ALA A 109 3.60 10.21 -7.95
N VAL A 110 2.51 9.74 -8.53
CA VAL A 110 1.15 9.97 -8.02
C VAL A 110 0.97 9.27 -6.68
N ILE A 111 1.48 8.05 -6.56
CA ILE A 111 1.40 7.28 -5.32
C ILE A 111 2.23 7.93 -4.20
N VAL A 112 3.46 8.34 -4.49
CA VAL A 112 4.32 9.04 -3.52
C VAL A 112 3.69 10.36 -3.09
N LEU A 113 3.23 11.18 -4.05
CA LEU A 113 2.55 12.44 -3.77
C LEU A 113 1.33 12.24 -2.86
N LYS A 114 0.57 11.15 -3.06
CA LYS A 114 -0.54 10.82 -2.17
C LYS A 114 -0.07 10.44 -0.77
N LEU A 115 0.96 9.60 -0.66
CA LEU A 115 1.52 9.17 0.63
C LEU A 115 2.16 10.31 1.43
N THR A 116 2.64 11.36 0.75
CA THR A 116 3.22 12.56 1.36
C THR A 116 2.22 13.71 1.53
N SER A 117 0.96 13.52 1.12
CA SER A 117 -0.11 14.50 1.34
C SER A 117 -0.49 14.62 2.82
N ASP A 118 -1.10 15.75 3.19
CA ASP A 118 -1.62 16.01 4.54
C ASP A 118 -2.59 14.93 5.02
N GLU A 119 -3.39 14.34 4.11
CA GLU A 119 -4.32 13.26 4.46
C GLU A 119 -3.58 12.06 5.10
N PHE A 120 -2.36 11.77 4.62
CA PHE A 120 -1.55 10.66 5.12
C PHE A 120 -0.59 11.11 6.22
N LEU A 121 0.14 12.20 6.01
CA LEU A 121 1.18 12.68 6.95
C LEU A 121 0.62 13.45 8.15
N HIS A 122 -0.66 13.83 8.17
CA HIS A 122 -1.33 14.37 9.37
C HIS A 122 -2.36 13.41 9.97
N ALA A 123 -2.44 12.16 9.49
CA ALA A 123 -3.32 11.14 10.05
C ALA A 123 -3.08 10.97 11.56
N LYS A 124 -4.14 10.85 12.37
CA LYS A 124 -4.05 10.78 13.85
C LYS A 124 -3.10 9.68 14.35
N SER A 125 -3.11 8.52 13.69
CA SER A 125 -2.29 7.36 14.07
C SER A 125 -0.83 7.59 13.68
N SER A 126 0.05 7.72 14.67
CA SER A 126 1.48 7.86 14.39
C SER A 126 2.10 6.63 13.72
N ARG A 127 1.51 5.43 13.90
CA ARG A 127 1.94 4.21 13.21
C ARG A 127 1.58 4.28 11.72
N PHE A 128 0.41 4.83 11.40
CA PHE A 128 -0.01 5.02 10.01
C PHE A 128 0.94 5.97 9.27
N ARG A 129 1.26 7.11 9.89
CA ARG A 129 2.20 8.09 9.32
C ARG A 129 3.59 7.51 9.09
N GLU A 130 4.10 6.75 10.06
CA GLU A 130 5.37 6.04 9.94
C GLU A 130 5.35 5.04 8.78
N ASN A 131 4.28 4.24 8.65
CA ASN A 131 4.14 3.29 7.55
C ASN A 131 4.07 3.99 6.18
N ALA A 132 3.40 5.14 6.08
CA ALA A 132 3.36 5.93 4.86
C ALA A 132 4.77 6.39 4.44
N LEU A 133 5.56 6.92 5.40
CA LEU A 133 6.95 7.32 5.15
C LEU A 133 7.85 6.13 4.78
N GLN A 134 7.66 4.97 5.41
CA GLN A 134 8.40 3.75 5.03
C GLN A 134 8.06 3.27 3.62
N MET A 135 6.84 3.47 3.16
CA MET A 135 6.42 3.15 1.80
C MET A 135 7.00 4.13 0.78
N VAL A 136 7.05 5.43 1.11
CA VAL A 136 7.77 6.44 0.33
C VAL A 136 9.25 6.10 0.23
N MET A 137 9.89 5.77 1.35
CA MET A 137 11.28 5.32 1.40
C MET A 137 11.52 4.13 0.46
N TYR A 138 10.65 3.12 0.54
CA TYR A 138 10.73 1.95 -0.31
C TYR A 138 10.58 2.30 -1.81
N ALA A 139 9.64 3.20 -2.15
CA ALA A 139 9.43 3.65 -3.52
C ALA A 139 10.68 4.34 -4.10
N LEU A 140 11.26 5.28 -3.35
CA LEU A 140 12.46 6.02 -3.76
C LEU A 140 13.68 5.12 -3.95
N MET A 141 13.79 4.03 -3.18
CA MET A 141 14.84 3.03 -3.35
C MET A 141 14.57 2.02 -4.46
N THR A 142 13.33 1.92 -4.93
CA THR A 142 12.89 0.90 -5.90
C THR A 142 12.80 1.44 -7.33
N PHE A 143 12.32 2.67 -7.50
CA PHE A 143 12.13 3.29 -8.81
C PHE A 143 13.19 4.37 -9.05
N PRO A 144 13.56 4.63 -10.32
CA PRO A 144 14.47 5.72 -10.66
C PRO A 144 13.98 7.07 -10.14
N SER A 145 14.92 7.95 -9.76
CA SER A 145 14.57 9.28 -9.24
C SER A 145 13.82 10.16 -10.24
N THR A 146 13.99 9.90 -11.54
CA THR A 146 13.25 10.56 -12.62
C THR A 146 11.75 10.30 -12.59
N CYS A 147 11.29 9.29 -11.83
CA CYS A 147 9.87 8.99 -11.66
C CYS A 147 9.18 9.87 -10.61
N PHE A 148 9.89 10.78 -9.93
CA PHE A 148 9.36 11.53 -8.79
C PHE A 148 9.59 13.04 -8.94
N ASP A 149 8.62 13.82 -8.47
CA ASP A 149 8.86 15.23 -8.13
C ASP A 149 9.55 15.29 -6.76
N THR A 150 10.87 15.25 -6.79
CA THR A 150 11.70 15.26 -5.59
C THR A 150 11.57 16.57 -4.82
N THR A 151 11.29 17.70 -5.48
CA THR A 151 11.13 19.00 -4.83
C THR A 151 9.90 19.00 -3.93
N THR A 152 8.74 18.64 -4.48
CA THR A 152 7.50 18.56 -3.71
C THR A 152 7.62 17.53 -2.58
N CYS A 153 8.26 16.39 -2.85
CA CYS A 153 8.49 15.35 -1.85
C CYS A 153 9.36 15.85 -0.69
N VAL A 154 10.46 16.55 -0.97
CA VAL A 154 11.32 17.16 0.07
C VAL A 154 10.53 18.15 0.92
N THR A 155 9.73 19.03 0.31
CA THR A 155 8.93 20.02 1.05
C THR A 155 7.96 19.34 2.01
N GLN A 156 7.17 18.38 1.53
CA GLN A 156 6.17 17.68 2.34
C GLN A 156 6.79 16.84 3.45
N VAL A 157 7.88 16.12 3.15
CA VAL A 157 8.55 15.26 4.14
C VAL A 157 9.30 16.09 5.19
N THR A 158 9.82 17.27 4.84
CA THR A 158 10.43 18.21 5.80
C THR A 158 9.44 18.60 6.90
N TYR A 159 8.16 18.82 6.57
CA TYR A 159 7.14 19.07 7.59
C TYR A 159 6.93 17.86 8.52
N ALA A 160 6.95 16.64 7.99
CA ALA A 160 6.89 15.43 8.82
C ALA A 160 8.13 15.23 9.72
N ALA A 161 9.29 15.80 9.35
CA ALA A 161 10.47 15.82 10.21
C ALA A 161 10.29 16.67 11.49
N LEU A 162 9.26 17.52 11.53
CA LEU A 162 8.87 18.31 12.70
C LEU A 162 7.82 17.61 13.58
N ASP A 163 7.41 16.37 13.26
CA ASP A 163 6.38 15.64 14.01
C ASP A 163 6.77 15.48 15.50
N ARG A 164 5.77 15.56 16.39
CA ARG A 164 5.96 15.40 17.84
C ARG A 164 6.54 14.03 18.22
N LYS A 165 6.29 12.98 17.45
CA LYS A 165 6.74 11.61 17.72
C LYS A 165 8.09 11.33 17.06
N LYS A 166 9.08 10.93 17.89
CA LYS A 166 10.46 10.62 17.46
C LYS A 166 10.54 9.68 16.26
N ARG A 167 9.78 8.58 16.25
CA ARG A 167 9.80 7.59 15.16
C ARG A 167 9.42 8.16 13.79
N ILE A 168 8.48 9.10 13.76
CA ILE A 168 8.06 9.76 12.52
C ILE A 168 9.16 10.69 12.03
N ARG A 169 9.75 11.48 12.93
CA ARG A 169 10.90 12.32 12.58
C ARG A 169 12.04 11.49 11.99
N GLN A 170 12.35 10.34 12.59
CA GLN A 170 13.39 9.44 12.09
C GLN A 170 13.05 8.88 10.70
N ALA A 171 11.81 8.44 10.48
CA ALA A 171 11.37 7.98 9.17
C ALA A 171 11.42 9.10 8.11
N ALA A 172 11.00 10.32 8.46
CA ALA A 172 11.06 11.47 7.59
C ALA A 172 12.51 11.86 7.24
N LEU A 173 13.40 11.88 8.24
CA LEU A 173 14.84 12.14 8.02
C LEU A 173 15.49 11.07 7.14
N ALA A 174 15.08 9.80 7.26
CA ALA A 174 15.56 8.74 6.37
C ALA A 174 15.11 8.95 4.92
N VAL A 175 13.85 9.36 4.71
CA VAL A 175 13.35 9.74 3.38
C VAL A 175 14.11 10.95 2.82
N ILE A 176 14.36 11.99 3.63
CA ILE A 176 15.15 13.17 3.22
C ILE A 176 16.58 12.77 2.84
N ALA A 177 17.21 11.87 3.59
CA ALA A 177 18.55 11.39 3.28
C ALA A 177 18.60 10.69 1.92
N ILE A 178 17.61 9.85 1.60
CA ILE A 178 17.51 9.20 0.29
C ILE A 178 17.25 10.22 -0.81
N LEU A 179 16.33 11.18 -0.58
CA LEU A 179 16.08 12.26 -1.52
C LEU A 179 17.37 13.02 -1.84
N GLY A 180 18.14 13.40 -0.82
CA GLY A 180 19.44 14.05 -0.99
C GLY A 180 20.44 13.20 -1.80
N GLN A 181 20.49 11.88 -1.57
CA GLN A 181 21.35 10.98 -2.33
C GLN A 181 20.94 10.88 -3.80
N VAL A 182 19.64 10.87 -4.11
CA VAL A 182 19.15 10.68 -5.48
C VAL A 182 19.08 11.98 -6.29
N THR A 183 19.06 13.14 -5.62
CA THR A 183 19.09 14.47 -6.28
C THR A 183 20.49 15.04 -6.44
N SER A 184 21.48 14.54 -5.68
CA SER A 184 22.84 15.05 -5.75
C SER A 184 23.50 14.66 -7.09
N PRO A 185 24.17 15.61 -7.79
CA PRO A 185 25.00 15.27 -8.94
C PRO A 185 26.05 14.25 -8.53
N LYS A 186 26.16 13.14 -9.27
CA LYS A 186 27.32 12.26 -9.15
C LYS A 186 28.50 12.98 -9.78
N TRP A 187 29.37 13.56 -8.94
CA TRP A 187 30.66 14.07 -9.39
C TRP A 187 31.48 12.88 -9.88
N TYR A 188 31.50 12.67 -11.20
CA TYR A 188 32.52 11.83 -11.82
C TYR A 188 33.79 12.68 -11.87
N TRP A 189 34.82 12.25 -11.14
CA TRP A 189 36.18 12.74 -11.38
C TRP A 189 36.61 12.18 -12.75
N THR A 190 36.44 12.98 -13.79
CA THR A 190 37.18 12.90 -15.06
C THR A 190 38.12 14.09 -15.11
#